data_AF-A0A7V2X7J7-F1
#
_entry.id   AF-A0A7V2X7J7-F1
#
_cell.length_a   1.000
_cell.length_b   1.000
_cell.length_c   1.000
_cell.angle_alpha   90.00
_cell.angle_beta   90.00
_cell.angle_gamma   90.00
#
_symmetry.space_group_name_H-M   'P 1'
#
loop_
_entity.id
_entity.type
_entity.pdbx_description
1 polymer ?
#
loop_
_entity_poly.entity_id
_entity_poly.type
_entity_poly.pdbx_seq_one_letter_code
_entity_poly.pdbx_strand_id
1 'polypeptide(L)'
;MYPEYLNDLNVLVCPSAAFADTPEKIWDQGNNPSTNWKEAFEAGHLPFANNGTVEPCEVYDHPYIYFGWALSSTLLSTAEAIENFDVNVMEEPNGLIHQLEADPRRAYEDWTLTVPLTAAFPSLTVYRLREGIERFLITDINNPAAANQAQSDVAVMWDAIGEEASHFNHVPGGSNVLFMDGHVEFIRFVPTSAEPNTGNKFPVNGGGLVVHEATHGGHEHEQP
;
A
#
# COMPACT_ATOMS: atom_id res chain seq x y z
N MET A 1 9.64 -1.03 -3.85
CA MET A 1 11.06 -1.27 -3.53
C MET A 1 11.43 -2.61 -4.13
N TYR A 2 12.21 -2.60 -5.20
CA TYR A 2 12.77 -3.80 -5.81
C TYR A 2 14.26 -3.58 -6.03
N PRO A 3 15.11 -4.57 -5.78
CA PRO A 3 16.54 -4.40 -5.97
C PRO A 3 16.87 -4.20 -7.45
N GLU A 4 17.80 -3.29 -7.76
CA GLU A 4 18.26 -3.07 -9.14
C GLU A 4 18.89 -4.33 -9.77
N TYR A 5 19.31 -5.30 -8.94
CA TYR A 5 19.83 -6.59 -9.37
C TYR A 5 18.75 -7.66 -9.61
N LEU A 6 17.45 -7.28 -9.55
CA LEU A 6 16.36 -8.19 -9.87
C LEU A 6 16.38 -8.52 -11.37
N ASN A 7 16.88 -9.71 -11.71
CA ASN A 7 17.05 -10.13 -13.10
C ASN A 7 15.90 -11.02 -13.61
N ASP A 8 14.95 -11.39 -12.74
CA ASP A 8 13.78 -12.20 -13.09
C ASP A 8 12.52 -11.53 -12.56
N LEU A 9 11.75 -10.90 -13.44
CA LEU A 9 10.53 -10.20 -13.08
C LEU A 9 9.35 -11.14 -12.81
N ASN A 10 9.47 -12.44 -13.13
CA ASN A 10 8.42 -13.42 -12.79
C ASN A 10 8.22 -13.52 -11.27
N VAL A 11 9.24 -13.19 -10.46
CA VAL A 11 9.11 -13.17 -8.99
C VAL A 11 8.22 -12.05 -8.48
N LEU A 12 7.91 -11.05 -9.33
CA LEU A 12 6.99 -9.96 -9.02
C LEU A 12 5.55 -10.27 -9.42
N VAL A 13 5.32 -11.39 -10.10
CA VAL A 13 3.98 -11.84 -10.48
C VAL A 13 3.51 -12.85 -9.43
N CYS A 14 2.39 -12.55 -8.77
CA CYS A 14 1.74 -13.53 -7.92
C CYS A 14 1.04 -14.57 -8.80
N PRO A 15 1.42 -15.88 -8.76
CA PRO A 15 0.80 -16.89 -9.62
C PRO A 15 -0.69 -17.14 -9.33
N SER A 16 -1.18 -16.67 -8.18
CA SER A 16 -2.57 -16.79 -7.76
C SER A 16 -3.43 -15.57 -8.10
N ALA A 17 -2.83 -14.48 -8.58
CA ALA A 17 -3.58 -13.31 -9.02
C ALA A 17 -4.48 -13.65 -10.23
N ALA A 18 -5.69 -13.11 -10.25
CA ALA A 18 -6.65 -13.34 -11.34
C ALA A 18 -6.15 -12.83 -12.71
N PHE A 19 -5.24 -11.86 -12.68
CA PHE A 19 -4.58 -11.26 -13.84
C PHE A 19 -3.13 -11.74 -14.03
N ALA A 20 -2.72 -12.82 -13.35
CA ALA A 20 -1.38 -13.38 -13.49
C ALA A 20 -1.10 -13.80 -14.94
N ASP A 21 -0.01 -13.29 -15.49
CA ASP A 21 0.50 -13.57 -16.83
C ASP A 21 2.01 -13.24 -16.88
N THR A 22 2.62 -13.27 -18.05
CA THR A 22 4.02 -12.91 -18.24
C THR A 22 4.29 -11.44 -17.86
N PRO A 23 5.45 -11.09 -17.27
CA PRO A 23 5.80 -9.71 -16.92
C PRO A 23 5.60 -8.72 -18.07
N GLU A 24 5.90 -9.11 -19.31
CA GLU A 24 5.72 -8.27 -20.50
C GLU A 24 4.26 -7.88 -20.72
N LYS A 25 3.31 -8.79 -20.47
CA LYS A 25 1.90 -8.46 -20.62
C LYS A 25 1.40 -7.59 -19.49
N ILE A 26 1.86 -7.86 -18.27
CA ILE A 26 1.39 -7.13 -17.08
C ILE A 26 1.97 -5.71 -17.08
N TRP A 27 3.28 -5.56 -17.32
CA TRP A 27 4.00 -4.28 -17.14
C TRP A 27 4.35 -3.55 -18.44
N ASP A 28 4.86 -4.23 -19.47
CA ASP A 28 5.19 -3.55 -20.74
C ASP A 28 3.90 -3.21 -21.53
N GLN A 29 2.86 -4.03 -21.42
CA GLN A 29 1.57 -3.84 -22.13
C GLN A 29 0.45 -3.32 -21.23
N GLY A 30 0.67 -3.22 -19.92
CA GLY A 30 -0.34 -2.70 -18.99
C GLY A 30 -1.57 -3.57 -18.79
N ASN A 31 -1.51 -4.89 -19.04
CA ASN A 31 -2.61 -5.81 -18.78
C ASN A 31 -2.69 -6.17 -17.29
N ASN A 32 -2.88 -5.15 -16.46
CA ASN A 32 -3.00 -5.25 -15.02
C ASN A 32 -4.14 -4.31 -14.55
N PRO A 33 -4.67 -4.47 -13.32
CA PRO A 33 -5.81 -3.68 -12.86
C PRO A 33 -5.45 -2.26 -12.37
N SER A 34 -4.16 -1.86 -12.37
CA SER A 34 -3.73 -0.53 -11.90
C SER A 34 -4.18 0.56 -12.87
N THR A 35 -4.96 1.53 -12.38
CA THR A 35 -5.24 2.75 -13.14
C THR A 35 -3.99 3.62 -13.29
N ASN A 36 -3.11 3.64 -12.29
CA ASN A 36 -1.87 4.42 -12.30
C ASN A 36 -0.98 4.08 -13.49
N TRP A 37 -0.90 2.80 -13.88
CA TRP A 37 -0.14 2.40 -15.07
C TRP A 37 -0.73 3.05 -16.32
N LYS A 38 -2.05 2.97 -16.47
CA LYS A 38 -2.77 3.52 -17.63
C LYS A 38 -2.64 5.03 -17.70
N GLU A 39 -2.81 5.72 -16.58
CA GLU A 39 -2.66 7.17 -16.48
C GLU A 39 -1.24 7.62 -16.79
N ALA A 40 -0.23 6.91 -16.27
CA ALA A 40 1.17 7.18 -16.58
C ALA A 40 1.48 6.97 -18.06
N PHE A 41 0.91 5.94 -18.69
CA PHE A 41 1.02 5.73 -20.13
C PHE A 41 0.36 6.87 -20.92
N GLU A 42 -0.87 7.25 -20.58
CA GLU A 42 -1.61 8.35 -21.23
C GLU A 42 -0.95 9.72 -21.05
N ALA A 43 -0.30 9.96 -19.90
CA ALA A 43 0.49 11.15 -19.62
C ALA A 43 1.87 11.14 -20.30
N GLY A 44 2.28 10.04 -20.93
CA GLY A 44 3.57 9.90 -21.60
C GLY A 44 4.76 9.69 -20.65
N HIS A 45 4.51 9.27 -19.42
CA HIS A 45 5.54 8.92 -18.43
C HIS A 45 6.19 7.55 -18.69
N LEU A 46 5.58 6.72 -19.54
CA LEU A 46 6.06 5.40 -19.94
C LEU A 46 6.46 5.38 -21.43
N PRO A 47 7.54 6.08 -21.82
CA PRO A 47 7.90 6.27 -23.23
C PRO A 47 8.39 4.99 -23.94
N PHE A 48 8.67 3.94 -23.17
CA PHE A 48 9.20 2.67 -23.67
C PHE A 48 8.18 1.52 -23.64
N ALA A 49 6.97 1.74 -23.12
CA ALA A 49 5.94 0.73 -23.07
C ALA A 49 5.55 0.19 -24.44
N ASN A 50 5.21 -1.09 -24.48
CA ASN A 50 4.94 -1.92 -25.65
C ASN A 50 6.15 -2.16 -26.57
N ASN A 51 7.37 -2.22 -26.01
CA ASN A 51 8.58 -2.54 -26.76
C ASN A 51 9.01 -4.01 -26.65
N GLY A 52 8.36 -4.80 -25.79
CA GLY A 52 8.70 -6.20 -25.53
C GLY A 52 9.78 -6.42 -24.46
N THR A 53 10.17 -5.37 -23.74
CA THR A 53 11.07 -5.39 -22.59
C THR A 53 10.40 -4.62 -21.46
N VAL A 54 10.33 -5.19 -20.27
CA VAL A 54 9.80 -4.46 -19.11
C VAL A 54 10.88 -3.56 -18.53
N GLU A 55 10.65 -2.25 -18.52
CA GLU A 55 11.52 -1.33 -17.81
C GLU A 55 11.12 -1.20 -16.32
N PRO A 56 12.07 -0.89 -15.41
CA PRO A 56 11.75 -0.70 -13.99
C PRO A 56 10.68 0.36 -13.72
N CYS A 57 10.51 1.35 -14.60
CA CYS A 57 9.48 2.38 -14.48
C CYS A 57 8.07 1.90 -14.83
N GLU A 58 7.92 0.70 -15.39
CA GLU A 58 6.63 0.12 -15.81
C GLU A 58 6.02 -0.80 -14.77
N VAL A 59 6.73 -1.06 -13.68
CA VAL A 59 6.27 -1.91 -12.57
C VAL A 59 5.47 -1.06 -11.58
N TYR A 60 4.15 -1.27 -11.56
CA TYR A 60 3.19 -0.52 -10.73
C TYR A 60 2.65 -1.36 -9.55
N ASP A 61 1.69 -0.80 -8.82
CA ASP A 61 1.16 -1.20 -7.49
C ASP A 61 0.45 -2.57 -7.38
N HIS A 62 0.24 -3.27 -8.50
CA HIS A 62 -0.26 -4.64 -8.51
C HIS A 62 0.88 -5.61 -8.87
N PRO A 63 0.85 -6.90 -8.54
CA PRO A 63 0.03 -7.51 -7.51
C PRO A 63 0.47 -7.12 -6.08
N TYR A 64 1.54 -6.36 -5.87
CA TYR A 64 2.06 -6.04 -4.54
C TYR A 64 2.08 -4.54 -4.25
N ILE A 65 1.50 -4.14 -3.12
CA ILE A 65 1.44 -2.75 -2.68
C ILE A 65 2.65 -2.44 -1.80
N TYR A 66 3.33 -1.33 -2.09
CA TYR A 66 4.37 -0.73 -1.25
C TYR A 66 3.98 0.71 -0.92
N PHE A 67 3.47 0.96 0.29
CA PHE A 67 2.99 2.29 0.67
C PHE A 67 4.13 3.28 0.98
N GLY A 68 5.26 2.82 1.53
CA GLY A 68 6.43 3.67 1.76
C GLY A 68 6.41 4.51 3.05
N TRP A 69 5.31 4.61 3.78
CA TRP A 69 5.29 5.22 5.11
C TRP A 69 5.13 4.19 6.22
N ALA A 70 5.77 4.44 7.36
CA ALA A 70 5.82 3.53 8.49
C ALA A 70 4.50 3.60 9.28
N LEU A 71 3.61 2.66 9.01
CA LEU A 71 2.36 2.46 9.75
C LEU A 71 2.44 1.17 10.55
N SER A 72 2.25 1.26 11.87
CA SER A 72 2.01 0.08 12.70
C SER A 72 0.66 -0.53 12.36
N SER A 73 0.59 -1.86 12.39
CA SER A 73 -0.61 -2.68 12.20
C SER A 73 -1.81 -2.24 13.06
N THR A 74 -1.56 -1.56 14.18
CA THR A 74 -2.58 -1.12 15.16
C THR A 74 -3.07 0.32 14.97
N LEU A 75 -2.34 1.16 14.23
CA LEU A 75 -2.70 2.58 14.07
C LEU A 75 -4.06 2.76 13.39
N LEU A 76 -4.43 1.83 12.50
CA LEU A 76 -5.66 1.85 11.72
C LEU A 76 -6.63 0.75 12.19
N SER A 77 -6.74 0.55 13.51
CA SER A 77 -7.58 -0.49 14.12
C SER A 77 -9.00 -0.03 14.52
N THR A 78 -9.30 1.25 14.37
CA THR A 78 -10.60 1.85 14.73
C THR A 78 -11.22 2.55 13.53
N ALA A 79 -12.55 2.65 13.50
CA ALA A 79 -13.28 3.35 12.45
C ALA A 79 -12.81 4.81 12.32
N GLU A 80 -12.72 5.55 13.43
CA GLU A 80 -12.20 6.93 13.48
C GLU A 80 -10.82 7.04 12.81
N ALA A 81 -9.91 6.12 13.12
CA ALA A 81 -8.56 6.12 12.55
C ALA A 81 -8.57 5.90 11.03
N ILE A 82 -9.42 4.99 10.55
CA ILE A 82 -9.51 4.67 9.12
C ILE A 82 -10.20 5.80 8.35
N GLU A 83 -11.27 6.39 8.89
CA GLU A 83 -11.96 7.54 8.28
C GLU A 83 -11.02 8.76 8.18
N ASN A 84 -10.28 9.07 9.25
CA ASN A 84 -9.30 10.15 9.19
C ASN A 84 -8.13 9.80 8.26
N PHE A 85 -7.75 8.53 8.16
CA PHE A 85 -6.72 8.09 7.22
C PHE A 85 -7.19 8.28 5.77
N ASP A 86 -8.44 7.94 5.45
CA ASP A 86 -9.08 8.19 4.17
C ASP A 86 -9.00 9.67 3.79
N VAL A 87 -9.47 10.57 4.67
CA VAL A 87 -9.34 12.02 4.47
C VAL A 87 -7.89 12.44 4.20
N ASN A 88 -6.94 11.89 4.96
CA ASN A 88 -5.53 12.22 4.76
C ASN A 88 -4.97 11.71 3.43
N VAL A 89 -5.46 10.59 2.90
CA VAL A 89 -4.97 10.00 1.65
C VAL A 89 -5.67 10.61 0.43
N MET A 90 -6.99 10.78 0.48
CA MET A 90 -7.84 11.01 -0.69
C MET A 90 -8.39 12.44 -0.81
N GLU A 91 -8.55 13.20 0.28
CA GLU A 91 -9.31 14.47 0.25
C GLU A 91 -8.66 15.56 -0.62
N GLU A 92 -9.35 16.06 -1.64
CA GLU A 92 -8.86 17.20 -2.42
C GLU A 92 -8.82 18.53 -1.61
N PRO A 93 -7.81 19.39 -1.80
CA PRO A 93 -6.59 19.21 -2.59
C PRO A 93 -5.41 18.68 -1.74
N ASN A 94 -5.64 18.32 -0.48
CA ASN A 94 -4.58 18.14 0.51
C ASN A 94 -4.23 16.67 0.80
N GLY A 95 -4.99 15.73 0.23
CA GLY A 95 -4.77 14.30 0.33
C GLY A 95 -3.41 13.91 -0.22
N LEU A 96 -2.84 12.84 0.32
CA LEU A 96 -1.53 12.33 -0.08
C LEU A 96 -1.43 12.13 -1.60
N ILE A 97 -2.47 11.57 -2.24
CA ILE A 97 -2.44 11.32 -3.69
C ILE A 97 -2.26 12.61 -4.49
N HIS A 98 -3.04 13.65 -4.19
CA HIS A 98 -2.96 14.94 -4.87
C HIS A 98 -1.65 15.68 -4.58
N GLN A 99 -1.12 15.52 -3.37
CA GLN A 99 0.21 16.04 -3.05
C GLN A 99 1.31 15.36 -3.87
N LEU A 100 1.21 14.05 -4.12
CA LEU A 100 2.16 13.29 -4.93
C LEU A 100 2.02 13.59 -6.42
N GLU A 101 0.80 13.77 -6.92
CA GLU A 101 0.54 14.21 -8.30
C GLU A 101 1.14 15.59 -8.57
N ALA A 102 0.97 16.52 -7.63
CA ALA A 102 1.49 17.88 -7.74
C ALA A 102 3.02 17.94 -7.60
N ASP A 103 3.61 17.13 -6.72
CA ASP A 103 5.06 17.01 -6.56
C ASP A 103 5.49 15.59 -6.13
N PRO A 104 5.87 14.72 -7.08
CA PRO A 104 6.27 13.34 -6.80
C PRO A 104 7.46 13.21 -5.84
N ARG A 105 8.26 14.27 -5.67
CA ARG A 105 9.41 14.28 -4.75
C ARG A 105 8.99 14.15 -3.28
N ARG A 106 7.73 14.44 -2.95
CA ARG A 106 7.18 14.26 -1.60
C ARG A 106 7.19 12.79 -1.17
N ALA A 107 7.25 11.84 -2.11
CA ALA A 107 7.43 10.42 -1.82
C ALA A 107 8.75 10.10 -1.08
N TYR A 108 9.72 11.04 -1.04
CA TYR A 108 10.98 10.90 -0.31
C TYR A 108 10.98 11.57 1.07
N GLU A 109 9.86 12.16 1.48
CA GLU A 109 9.73 12.96 2.71
C GLU A 109 8.85 12.25 3.75
N ASP A 110 9.00 12.67 5.02
CA ASP A 110 8.02 12.30 6.05
C ASP A 110 6.67 12.96 5.70
N TRP A 111 5.58 12.20 5.83
CA TRP A 111 4.25 12.66 5.46
C TRP A 111 3.61 13.43 6.62
N THR A 112 3.08 14.61 6.31
CA THR A 112 2.30 15.42 7.25
C THR A 112 0.81 15.23 6.98
N LEU A 113 0.13 14.64 7.95
CA LEU A 113 -1.31 14.51 7.99
C LEU A 113 -1.99 15.88 8.14
N THR A 114 -3.13 16.04 7.47
CA THR A 114 -4.04 17.17 7.60
C THR A 114 -4.88 17.09 8.88
N VAL A 115 -5.24 15.89 9.29
CA VAL A 115 -5.97 15.58 10.52
C VAL A 115 -5.29 14.44 11.26
N PRO A 116 -5.23 14.44 12.61
CA PRO A 116 -4.66 13.32 13.34
C PRO A 116 -5.50 12.06 13.13
N LEU A 117 -4.87 10.88 13.08
CA LEU A 117 -5.61 9.62 12.90
C LEU A 117 -6.61 9.39 14.03
N THR A 118 -6.21 9.63 15.28
CA THR A 118 -7.12 9.60 16.43
C THR A 118 -6.77 10.70 17.42
N ALA A 119 -7.73 11.05 18.28
CA ALA A 119 -7.46 11.93 19.41
C ALA A 119 -6.38 11.40 20.37
N ALA A 120 -6.22 10.07 20.47
CA ALA A 120 -5.21 9.43 21.32
C ALA A 120 -3.79 9.50 20.74
N PHE A 121 -3.67 9.65 19.42
CA PHE A 121 -2.40 9.80 18.70
C PHE A 121 -2.41 11.12 17.91
N PRO A 122 -2.29 12.28 18.57
CA PRO A 122 -2.44 13.59 17.94
C PRO A 122 -1.27 14.01 17.04
N SER A 123 -0.29 13.12 16.82
CA SER A 123 0.83 13.37 15.91
C SER A 123 0.30 13.52 14.49
N LEU A 124 0.79 14.54 13.79
CA LEU A 124 0.52 14.73 12.36
C LEU A 124 1.63 14.18 11.47
N THR A 125 2.69 13.60 12.03
CA THR A 125 3.81 13.10 11.23
C THR A 125 3.74 11.58 11.13
N VAL A 126 3.68 11.08 9.90
CA VAL A 126 3.93 9.67 9.55
C VAL A 126 5.29 9.60 8.87
N TYR A 127 6.22 8.87 9.48
CA TYR A 127 7.59 8.83 8.99
C TYR A 127 7.73 8.00 7.72
N ARG A 128 8.58 8.44 6.80
CA ARG A 128 9.00 7.65 5.64
C ARG A 128 9.71 6.38 6.11
N LEU A 129 9.32 5.24 5.56
CA LEU A 129 9.95 3.96 5.86
C LEU A 129 11.45 4.00 5.53
N ARG A 130 12.27 3.74 6.53
CA ARG A 130 13.74 3.68 6.46
C ARG A 130 14.26 2.78 7.58
N GLU A 131 15.47 2.25 7.43
CA GLU A 131 16.08 1.44 8.48
C GLU A 131 16.13 2.19 9.82
N GLY A 132 15.74 1.52 10.90
CA GLY A 132 15.69 2.09 12.23
C GLY A 132 14.50 3.02 12.49
N ILE A 133 13.50 3.14 11.59
CA ILE A 133 12.34 4.01 11.83
C ILE A 133 11.41 3.49 12.93
N GLU A 134 11.38 2.20 13.17
CA GLU A 134 10.60 1.54 14.23
C GLU A 134 10.85 2.17 15.61
N ARG A 135 12.02 2.78 15.83
CA ARG A 135 12.36 3.42 17.11
C ARG A 135 11.38 4.52 17.51
N PHE A 136 10.73 5.14 16.52
CA PHE A 136 9.72 6.17 16.74
C PHE A 136 8.34 5.59 17.05
N LEU A 137 8.16 4.27 16.89
CA LEU A 137 6.95 3.52 17.21
C LEU A 137 7.07 2.74 18.52
N ILE A 138 8.24 2.75 19.17
CA ILE A 138 8.46 2.13 20.49
C ILE A 138 7.74 2.94 21.56
N THR A 139 6.74 2.33 22.20
CA THR A 139 5.95 2.96 23.27
C THR A 139 6.52 2.69 24.67
N ASP A 140 7.26 1.59 24.86
CA ASP A 140 7.97 1.27 26.11
C ASP A 140 9.49 1.20 25.88
N ILE A 141 10.17 2.31 26.16
CA ILE A 141 11.62 2.44 26.02
C ILE A 141 12.41 1.60 27.03
N ASN A 142 11.79 1.15 28.12
CA ASN A 142 12.47 0.37 29.16
C ASN A 142 12.46 -1.13 28.86
N ASN A 143 11.68 -1.57 27.86
CA ASN A 143 11.68 -2.94 27.39
C ASN A 143 12.71 -3.11 26.26
N PRO A 144 13.84 -3.81 26.49
CA PRO A 144 14.87 -4.00 25.46
C PRO A 144 14.39 -4.82 24.26
N ALA A 145 13.27 -5.53 24.37
CA ALA A 145 12.64 -6.26 23.26
C ALA A 145 11.66 -5.39 22.44
N ALA A 146 11.36 -4.16 22.87
CA ALA A 146 10.36 -3.31 22.23
C ALA A 146 10.72 -2.92 20.79
N ALA A 147 12.02 -2.81 20.46
CA ALA A 147 12.45 -2.56 19.09
C ALA A 147 12.08 -3.71 18.15
N ASN A 148 12.35 -4.96 18.55
CA ASN A 148 11.98 -6.14 17.75
C ASN A 148 10.45 -6.25 17.59
N GLN A 149 9.69 -5.99 18.66
CA GLN A 149 8.22 -5.97 18.59
C GLN A 149 7.71 -4.89 17.63
N ALA A 150 8.31 -3.69 17.66
CA ALA A 150 7.93 -2.62 16.74
C ALA A 150 8.24 -2.97 15.28
N GLN A 151 9.36 -3.64 14.97
CA GLN A 151 9.66 -4.07 13.60
C GLN A 151 8.67 -5.14 13.11
N SER A 152 8.26 -6.07 13.97
CA SER A 152 7.26 -7.10 13.64
C SER A 152 5.84 -6.55 13.41
N ASP A 153 5.60 -5.27 13.71
CA ASP A 153 4.29 -4.63 13.54
C ASP A 153 4.21 -3.65 12.37
N VAL A 154 5.34 -3.28 11.74
CA VAL A 154 5.36 -2.34 10.62
C VAL A 154 5.28 -3.11 9.30
N ALA A 155 4.16 -2.96 8.61
CA ALA A 155 3.97 -3.54 7.28
C ALA A 155 4.82 -2.77 6.24
N VAL A 156 5.56 -3.50 5.42
CA VAL A 156 6.44 -2.95 4.38
C VAL A 156 5.84 -3.13 3.00
N MET A 157 5.35 -4.33 2.70
CA MET A 157 4.77 -4.71 1.42
C MET A 157 3.73 -5.80 1.64
N TRP A 158 2.67 -5.81 0.85
CA TRP A 158 1.60 -6.81 0.95
C TRP A 158 0.98 -7.10 -0.41
N ASP A 159 0.25 -8.21 -0.50
CA ASP A 159 -0.58 -8.52 -1.65
C ASP A 159 -1.68 -7.46 -1.80
N ALA A 160 -2.01 -7.05 -3.02
CA ALA A 160 -3.21 -6.25 -3.26
C ALA A 160 -4.45 -6.93 -2.66
N ILE A 161 -5.25 -6.14 -1.95
CA ILE A 161 -6.55 -6.52 -1.40
C ILE A 161 -7.62 -5.65 -2.06
N GLY A 162 -8.86 -6.10 -2.08
CA GLY A 162 -9.99 -5.27 -2.51
C GLY A 162 -11.29 -5.74 -1.87
N GLU A 163 -12.40 -5.11 -2.22
CA GLU A 163 -13.72 -5.52 -1.70
C GLU A 163 -14.26 -6.78 -2.38
N GLU A 164 -13.89 -6.99 -3.64
CA GLU A 164 -14.27 -8.16 -4.42
C GLU A 164 -13.23 -9.27 -4.37
N ALA A 165 -13.68 -10.52 -4.39
CA ALA A 165 -12.80 -11.69 -4.40
C ALA A 165 -11.83 -11.70 -5.60
N SER A 166 -12.19 -11.05 -6.71
CA SER A 166 -11.39 -10.87 -7.94
C SER A 166 -10.16 -9.98 -7.74
N HIS A 167 -10.21 -9.06 -6.77
CA HIS A 167 -9.11 -8.12 -6.47
C HIS A 167 -8.11 -8.68 -5.45
N PHE A 168 -8.38 -9.86 -4.87
CA PHE A 168 -7.41 -10.56 -4.05
C PHE A 168 -6.48 -11.41 -4.90
N ASN A 169 -5.19 -11.33 -4.60
CA ASN A 169 -4.24 -12.33 -5.10
C ASN A 169 -4.46 -13.73 -4.50
N HIS A 170 -5.08 -13.82 -3.31
CA HIS A 170 -5.32 -15.08 -2.61
C HIS A 170 -6.80 -15.23 -2.23
N VAL A 171 -7.52 -16.08 -2.96
CA VAL A 171 -8.91 -16.50 -2.66
C VAL A 171 -8.87 -17.74 -1.74
N PRO A 172 -9.61 -17.81 -0.62
CA PRO A 172 -10.86 -17.09 -0.29
C PRO A 172 -10.72 -15.81 0.55
N GLY A 173 -9.72 -14.97 0.29
CA GLY A 173 -9.58 -13.62 0.85
C GLY A 173 -8.53 -13.53 1.95
N GLY A 174 -7.46 -12.80 1.68
CA GLY A 174 -6.34 -12.56 2.58
C GLY A 174 -5.10 -12.09 1.82
N SER A 175 -4.06 -11.74 2.57
CA SER A 175 -2.82 -11.20 2.03
C SER A 175 -1.62 -11.76 2.79
N ASN A 176 -0.57 -12.11 2.06
CA ASN A 176 0.76 -12.18 2.65
C ASN A 176 1.23 -10.75 2.93
N VAL A 177 1.80 -10.53 4.11
CA VAL A 177 2.31 -9.23 4.54
C VAL A 177 3.75 -9.40 4.98
N LEU A 178 4.65 -8.68 4.33
CA LEU A 178 6.05 -8.55 4.71
C LEU A 178 6.20 -7.44 5.75
N PHE A 179 6.80 -7.75 6.89
CA PHE A 179 7.08 -6.81 7.97
C PHE A 179 8.53 -6.35 7.99
N MET A 180 8.82 -5.31 8.76
CA MET A 180 10.13 -4.64 8.78
C MET A 180 11.27 -5.52 9.33
N ASP A 181 10.97 -6.49 10.19
CA ASP A 181 11.94 -7.50 10.66
C ASP A 181 12.23 -8.60 9.62
N GLY A 182 11.57 -8.54 8.45
CA GLY A 182 11.73 -9.48 7.34
C GLY A 182 10.83 -10.72 7.42
N HIS A 183 9.99 -10.87 8.45
CA HIS A 183 9.05 -11.99 8.47
C HIS A 183 7.86 -11.73 7.53
N VAL A 184 7.24 -12.82 7.07
CA VAL A 184 6.02 -12.79 6.28
C VAL A 184 4.93 -13.53 7.04
N GLU A 185 3.77 -12.91 7.18
CA GLU A 185 2.57 -13.52 7.77
C GLU A 185 1.44 -13.52 6.75
N PHE A 186 0.72 -14.63 6.64
CA PHE A 186 -0.57 -14.63 5.93
C PHE A 186 -1.66 -14.14 6.87
N ILE A 187 -2.28 -13.01 6.53
CA ILE A 187 -3.38 -12.43 7.27
C ILE A 187 -4.66 -12.62 6.47
N ARG A 188 -5.62 -13.34 7.04
CA ARG A 188 -6.93 -13.59 6.43
C ARG A 188 -7.78 -12.33 6.44
N PHE A 189 -8.41 -11.98 5.33
CA PHE A 189 -9.39 -10.88 5.33
C PHE A 189 -10.64 -11.32 6.12
N VAL A 190 -11.03 -10.51 7.10
CA VAL A 190 -12.21 -10.74 7.94
C VAL A 190 -13.19 -9.61 7.68
N PRO A 191 -14.23 -9.83 6.86
CA PRO A 191 -15.21 -8.79 6.60
C PRO A 191 -16.03 -8.49 7.86
N THR A 192 -16.36 -7.23 8.08
CA THR A 192 -17.32 -6.79 9.09
C THR A 192 -18.60 -6.30 8.45
N SER A 193 -19.69 -6.25 9.20
CA SER A 193 -20.95 -5.64 8.75
C SER A 193 -20.99 -4.12 8.92
N ALA A 194 -19.88 -3.54 9.39
CA ALA A 194 -19.71 -2.12 9.61
C ALA A 194 -18.60 -1.62 8.69
N GLU A 195 -18.79 -0.41 8.16
CA GLU A 195 -17.79 0.32 7.40
C GLU A 195 -17.22 1.47 8.24
N PRO A 196 -15.91 1.74 8.17
CA PRO A 196 -14.90 0.96 7.43
C PRO A 196 -14.58 -0.38 8.12
N ASN A 197 -14.10 -1.37 7.36
CA ASN A 197 -13.78 -2.70 7.91
C ASN A 197 -12.70 -2.67 9.02
N THR A 198 -13.07 -2.99 10.27
CA THR A 198 -12.14 -3.10 11.42
C THR A 198 -11.91 -4.55 11.87
N GLY A 199 -12.29 -5.54 11.06
CA GLY A 199 -12.27 -6.96 11.41
C GLY A 199 -10.86 -7.55 11.54
N ASN A 200 -9.83 -6.84 11.07
CA ASN A 200 -8.44 -7.25 11.18
C ASN A 200 -7.48 -6.06 11.33
N LYS A 201 -6.19 -6.36 11.47
CA LYS A 201 -5.08 -5.39 11.53
C LYS A 201 -4.70 -4.89 10.12
N PHE A 202 -4.17 -3.66 10.06
CA PHE A 202 -3.59 -3.12 8.84
C PHE A 202 -2.39 -4.00 8.40
N PRO A 203 -2.21 -4.28 7.09
CA PRO A 203 -2.92 -3.72 5.94
C PRO A 203 -4.16 -4.51 5.48
N VAL A 204 -4.64 -5.52 6.22
CA VAL A 204 -5.74 -6.39 5.74
C VAL A 204 -7.07 -5.99 6.37
N ASN A 205 -7.37 -4.70 6.32
CA ASN A 205 -8.58 -4.08 6.87
C ASN A 205 -8.96 -2.83 6.05
N GLY A 206 -9.93 -2.03 6.52
CA GLY A 206 -10.41 -0.83 5.83
C GLY A 206 -9.31 0.19 5.53
N GLY A 207 -8.28 0.31 6.38
CA GLY A 207 -7.13 1.18 6.09
C GLY A 207 -6.30 0.70 4.89
N GLY A 208 -6.20 -0.61 4.68
CA GLY A 208 -5.59 -1.16 3.46
C GLY A 208 -6.45 -1.00 2.23
N LEU A 209 -7.78 -1.03 2.37
CA LEU A 209 -8.70 -0.72 1.29
C LEU A 209 -8.56 0.74 0.84
N VAL A 210 -8.43 1.70 1.77
CA VAL A 210 -8.09 3.09 1.43
C VAL A 210 -6.81 3.18 0.57
N VAL A 211 -5.76 2.40 0.92
CA VAL A 211 -4.54 2.37 0.10
C VAL A 211 -4.80 1.73 -1.27
N HIS A 212 -5.65 0.71 -1.36
CA HIS A 212 -6.05 0.11 -2.64
C HIS A 212 -6.81 1.12 -3.51
N GLU A 213 -7.81 1.80 -2.97
CA GLU A 213 -8.57 2.82 -3.70
C GLU A 213 -7.68 3.97 -4.17
N ALA A 214 -6.67 4.35 -3.38
CA ALA A 214 -5.67 5.33 -3.78
C ALA A 214 -4.83 4.90 -5.00
N THR A 215 -4.76 3.59 -5.31
CA THR A 215 -4.12 3.09 -6.54
C THR A 215 -5.02 3.16 -7.78
N HIS A 216 -6.30 3.49 -7.56
CA HIS A 216 -7.30 3.68 -8.61
C HIS A 216 -7.58 5.17 -8.91
N GLY A 217 -6.70 6.07 -8.46
CA GLY A 217 -6.74 7.50 -8.79
C GLY A 217 -7.72 8.34 -7.96
N GLY A 218 -8.28 7.80 -6.88
CA GLY A 218 -9.23 8.55 -6.02
C GLY A 218 -10.54 8.96 -6.69
N HIS A 219 -10.75 8.58 -7.95
CA HIS A 219 -11.98 8.80 -8.68
C HIS A 219 -12.92 7.64 -8.41
N GLU A 220 -13.95 7.93 -7.64
CA GLU A 220 -15.10 7.08 -7.33
C GLU A 220 -15.27 5.88 -8.28
N HIS A 221 -15.12 4.67 -7.74
CA HIS A 221 -15.86 3.50 -8.22
C HIS A 221 -17.37 3.66 -7.89
N GLU A 222 -17.95 4.84 -8.11
CA GLU A 222 -19.37 4.95 -8.37
C GLU A 222 -19.57 4.55 -9.83
N GLN A 223 -19.66 3.24 -10.14
CA GLN A 223 -20.69 2.71 -11.05
C GLN A 223 -20.87 1.19 -10.80
N PRO A 224 -22.13 0.72 -10.84
CA PRO A 224 -22.60 -0.55 -10.27
C PRO A 224 -22.19 -1.82 -11.02
#